data_AF-A0A0E9M197-F1
#
_entry.id   AF-A0A0E9M197-F1
#
_cell.length_a   1.000
_cell.length_b   1.000
_cell.length_c   1.000
_cell.angle_alpha   90.00
_cell.angle_beta   90.00
_cell.angle_gamma   90.00
#
_symmetry.space_group_name_H-M   'P 1'
#
loop_
_entity.id
_entity.type
_entity.pdbx_description
1 polymer ?
#
loop_
_entity_poly.entity_id
_entity_poly.type
_entity_poly.pdbx_seq_one_letter_code
_entity_poly.pdbx_strand_id
1 'polypeptide(L)'
;MDDMFKETGHQNAYFPLFIPKSFFSKEAAHVDGFAKECAVVTHYRLKNDPDGKGVIVDPDAKLEEELIVRPTSETIIWSTYKNWIQSYRDLPLLINQWANVVRWEMRTRLFLRTAEFLWQEGHTAHATKAEAIQETETMLGVYAKFAEEWMAMPVVQATNRPMSVLPVPWKP
;
A
#
# COMPACT_ATOMS: atom_id res chain seq x y z
N MET A 1 0.37 -12.17 -14.81
CA MET A 1 1.00 -11.57 -13.62
C MET A 1 0.57 -12.27 -12.34
N ASP A 2 -0.73 -12.32 -12.00
CA ASP A 2 -1.20 -13.04 -10.80
C ASP A 2 -0.74 -14.52 -10.75
N ASP A 3 -0.82 -15.24 -11.87
CA ASP A 3 -0.32 -16.63 -11.94
C ASP A 3 1.18 -16.74 -11.67
N MET A 4 1.98 -15.75 -12.09
CA MET A 4 3.42 -15.73 -11.84
C MET A 4 3.73 -15.55 -10.35
N PHE A 5 2.89 -14.82 -9.61
CA PHE A 5 3.02 -14.72 -8.14
C PHE A 5 2.61 -16.02 -7.45
N LYS A 6 1.55 -16.67 -7.93
CA LYS A 6 1.12 -17.98 -7.39
C LYS A 6 2.16 -19.06 -7.61
N GLU A 7 2.86 -19.05 -8.75
CA GLU A 7 3.98 -19.95 -9.05
C GLU A 7 5.14 -19.80 -8.06
N THR A 8 5.33 -18.61 -7.45
CA THR A 8 6.33 -18.38 -6.40
C THR A 8 5.81 -18.63 -4.98
N GLY A 9 4.57 -19.12 -4.84
CA GLY A 9 3.95 -19.44 -3.56
C GLY A 9 3.22 -18.30 -2.87
N HIS A 10 3.03 -17.15 -3.53
CA HIS A 10 2.24 -16.06 -2.97
C HIS A 10 0.75 -16.40 -2.90
N GLN A 11 0.11 -15.91 -1.84
CA GLN A 11 -1.34 -16.01 -1.68
C GLN A 11 -1.96 -14.61 -1.71
N ASN A 12 -3.09 -14.50 -2.39
CA ASN A 12 -3.83 -13.25 -2.43
C ASN A 12 -4.61 -13.06 -1.13
N ALA A 13 -4.53 -11.85 -0.57
CA ALA A 13 -5.40 -11.36 0.49
C ALA A 13 -5.97 -9.99 0.12
N TYR A 14 -6.88 -9.48 0.94
CA TYR A 14 -7.42 -8.13 0.78
C TYR A 14 -7.52 -7.46 2.15
N PHE A 15 -6.89 -6.29 2.28
CA PHE A 15 -6.91 -5.50 3.50
C PHE A 15 -7.87 -4.30 3.36
N PRO A 16 -8.45 -3.82 4.48
CA PRO A 16 -9.34 -2.66 4.47
C PRO A 16 -8.71 -1.42 3.82
N LEU A 17 -9.55 -0.63 3.15
CA LEU A 17 -9.15 0.62 2.50
C LEU A 17 -8.82 1.73 3.52
N PHE A 18 -9.52 1.75 4.65
CA PHE A 18 -9.44 2.81 5.65
C PHE A 18 -8.47 2.43 6.78
N ILE A 19 -7.51 3.32 7.04
CA ILE A 19 -6.53 3.21 8.11
C ILE A 19 -6.90 4.22 9.22
N PRO A 20 -7.14 3.79 10.47
CA PRO A 20 -7.31 4.73 11.58
C PRO A 20 -6.10 5.66 11.70
N LYS A 21 -6.31 6.97 11.89
CA LYS A 21 -5.22 7.95 12.01
C LYS A 21 -4.21 7.58 13.11
N SER A 22 -4.68 7.02 14.23
CA SER A 22 -3.84 6.53 15.33
C SER A 22 -2.93 5.39 14.91
N PHE A 23 -3.36 4.53 13.99
CA PHE A 23 -2.52 3.48 13.41
C PHE A 23 -1.51 4.08 12.46
N PHE A 24 -1.96 4.93 11.53
CA PHE A 24 -1.08 5.60 10.56
C PHE A 24 0.05 6.39 11.24
N SER A 25 -0.26 7.06 12.36
CA SER A 25 0.70 7.88 13.11
C SER A 25 1.77 7.08 13.87
N LYS A 26 1.57 5.77 14.11
CA LYS A 26 2.55 4.92 14.81
C LYS A 26 3.80 4.67 13.97
N GLU A 27 3.69 4.78 12.65
CA GLU A 27 4.78 4.56 11.70
C GLU A 27 5.42 5.91 11.32
N ALA A 28 6.02 6.59 12.30
CA ALA A 28 6.52 7.98 12.17
C ALA A 28 7.45 8.21 10.96
N ALA A 29 8.25 7.22 10.58
CA ALA A 29 9.13 7.30 9.41
C ALA A 29 8.37 7.24 8.07
N HIS A 30 7.20 6.58 8.04
CA HIS A 30 6.31 6.54 6.87
C HIS A 30 5.48 7.85 6.77
N VAL A 31 5.11 8.42 7.92
CA VAL A 31 4.30 9.65 7.98
C VAL A 31 5.00 10.82 7.28
N ASP A 32 6.30 11.02 7.45
CA ASP A 32 7.00 12.19 6.87
C ASP A 32 7.01 12.21 5.33
N GLY A 33 7.00 11.03 4.69
CA GLY A 33 6.95 10.90 3.23
C GLY A 33 5.52 10.96 2.66
N PHE A 34 4.56 10.33 3.33
CA PHE A 34 3.20 10.12 2.79
C PHE A 34 2.15 11.10 3.32
N ALA A 35 2.36 11.75 4.47
CA ALA A 35 1.31 12.56 5.13
C ALA A 35 0.83 13.74 4.27
N LYS A 36 1.67 14.25 3.36
CA LYS A 36 1.32 15.38 2.49
C LYS A 36 0.34 15.01 1.38
N GLU A 37 0.15 13.72 1.11
CA GLU A 37 -0.61 13.22 -0.04
C GLU A 37 -1.77 12.28 0.36
N CYS A 38 -2.17 12.27 1.64
CA CYS A 38 -3.23 11.39 2.12
C CYS A 38 -4.62 12.03 1.99
N ALA A 39 -5.60 11.28 1.45
CA ALA A 39 -7.01 11.64 1.59
C ALA A 39 -7.54 11.24 2.98
N VAL A 40 -8.29 12.14 3.61
CA VAL A 40 -8.77 11.97 4.99
C VAL A 40 -10.28 12.04 5.06
N VAL A 41 -10.90 11.00 5.60
CA VAL A 41 -12.33 10.95 5.89
C VAL A 41 -12.56 11.48 7.30
N THR A 42 -13.36 12.54 7.40
CA THR A 42 -13.64 13.25 8.65
C THR A 42 -15.11 13.13 9.09
N HIS A 43 -16.01 12.77 8.17
CA HIS A 43 -17.46 12.68 8.40
C HIS A 43 -18.05 11.47 7.69
N TYR A 44 -19.10 10.86 8.24
CA TYR A 44 -19.72 9.64 7.70
C TYR A 44 -21.07 9.84 7.00
N ARG A 45 -21.61 11.07 6.98
CA ARG A 45 -22.93 11.37 6.42
C ARG A 45 -22.96 12.71 5.69
N LEU A 46 -23.75 12.74 4.61
CA LEU A 46 -24.21 13.96 3.96
C LEU A 46 -25.67 14.23 4.33
N LYS A 47 -26.09 15.49 4.33
CA LYS A 47 -27.49 15.90 4.47
C LYS A 47 -27.90 16.84 3.35
N ASN A 48 -29.22 16.96 3.13
CA ASN A 48 -29.74 17.93 2.18
C ASN A 48 -29.34 19.34 2.62
N ASP A 49 -28.92 20.15 1.64
CA ASP A 49 -28.64 21.56 1.83
C ASP A 49 -29.96 22.28 2.22
N PRO A 50 -30.02 22.96 3.38
CA PRO A 50 -31.19 23.77 3.77
C PRO A 50 -31.58 24.81 2.72
N ASP A 51 -30.62 25.29 1.93
CA ASP A 51 -30.85 26.27 0.85
C ASP A 51 -31.27 25.60 -0.48
N GLY A 52 -31.44 24.27 -0.49
CA GLY A 52 -31.94 23.50 -1.64
C GLY A 52 -30.93 23.26 -2.76
N LYS A 53 -29.64 23.54 -2.56
CA LYS A 53 -28.59 23.44 -3.60
C LYS A 53 -27.93 22.06 -3.73
N GLY A 54 -28.48 21.03 -3.09
CA GLY A 54 -27.99 19.65 -3.18
C GLY A 54 -27.75 19.03 -1.81
N VAL A 55 -26.55 18.45 -1.61
CA VAL A 55 -26.12 17.83 -0.36
C VAL A 55 -24.86 18.49 0.18
N ILE A 56 -24.76 18.58 1.50
CA ILE A 56 -23.60 19.10 2.24
C ILE A 56 -23.10 18.05 3.24
N VAL A 57 -21.85 18.19 3.65
CA VAL A 57 -21.32 17.39 4.77
C VAL A 57 -22.11 17.74 6.03
N ASP A 58 -22.61 16.73 6.73
CA ASP A 58 -23.34 16.95 7.97
C ASP A 58 -22.35 17.21 9.12
N PRO A 59 -22.30 18.41 9.71
CA PRO A 59 -21.33 18.73 10.76
C PRO A 59 -21.48 17.87 12.02
N ASP A 60 -22.70 17.37 12.27
CA ASP A 60 -23.00 16.49 13.42
C ASP A 60 -22.56 15.04 13.19
N ALA A 61 -22.15 14.70 11.97
CA ALA A 61 -21.67 13.37 11.58
C ALA A 61 -20.14 13.28 11.54
N LYS A 62 -19.45 14.13 12.32
CA LYS A 62 -18.00 14.07 12.47
C LYS A 62 -17.58 12.76 13.14
N LEU A 63 -16.55 12.13 12.60
CA LEU A 63 -15.98 10.92 13.17
C LEU A 63 -15.22 11.22 14.47
N GLU A 64 -15.28 10.31 15.43
CA GLU A 64 -14.45 10.37 16.65
C GLU A 64 -12.96 10.30 16.32
N GLU A 65 -12.62 9.50 15.31
CA GLU A 65 -11.27 9.38 14.76
C GLU A 65 -11.30 9.52 13.23
N GLU A 66 -10.38 10.30 12.69
CA GLU A 66 -10.20 10.44 11.24
C GLU A 66 -9.70 9.13 10.64
N LEU A 67 -10.27 8.77 9.48
CA LEU A 67 -9.83 7.60 8.72
C LEU A 67 -9.04 8.05 7.49
N ILE A 68 -7.84 7.51 7.33
CA ILE A 68 -6.98 7.75 6.18
C ILE A 68 -7.32 6.75 5.09
N VAL A 69 -7.56 7.21 3.86
CA VAL A 69 -7.65 6.32 2.70
C VAL A 69 -6.23 5.86 2.37
N ARG A 70 -6.00 4.54 2.26
CA ARG A 70 -4.64 3.99 2.14
C ARG A 70 -3.83 4.66 0.99
N PRO A 71 -2.70 5.31 1.31
CA PRO A 71 -1.70 5.68 0.29
C PRO A 71 -0.78 4.50 -0.07
N THR A 72 -0.73 3.54 0.85
CA THR A 72 -0.04 2.25 0.85
C THR A 72 -0.53 1.47 2.09
N SER A 73 -0.33 0.15 2.16
CA SER A 73 -0.99 -0.70 3.16
C SER A 73 -0.11 -1.21 4.31
N GLU A 74 1.17 -0.83 4.37
CA GLU A 74 2.17 -1.31 5.35
C GLU A 74 1.63 -1.29 6.78
N THR A 75 1.06 -0.18 7.24
CA THR A 75 0.57 -0.04 8.62
C THR A 75 -0.49 -1.08 8.98
N ILE A 76 -1.46 -1.34 8.07
CA ILE A 76 -2.50 -2.34 8.30
C ILE A 76 -1.91 -3.75 8.23
N ILE A 77 -1.06 -3.99 7.24
CA ILE A 77 -0.51 -5.31 6.97
C ILE A 77 0.40 -5.75 8.11
N TRP A 78 1.35 -4.91 8.54
CA TRP A 78 2.26 -5.24 9.63
C TRP A 78 1.52 -5.40 10.96
N SER A 79 0.50 -4.58 11.23
CA SER A 79 -0.37 -4.78 12.39
C SER A 79 -1.09 -6.13 12.35
N THR A 80 -1.44 -6.63 11.17
CA THR A 80 -2.09 -7.93 10.99
C THR A 80 -1.08 -9.07 11.11
N TYR A 81 0.09 -8.94 10.48
CA TYR A 81 1.16 -9.93 10.50
C TYR A 81 1.68 -10.19 11.91
N LYS A 82 1.73 -9.15 12.76
CA LYS A 82 2.07 -9.31 14.18
C LYS A 82 1.17 -10.33 14.89
N ASN A 83 -0.08 -10.48 14.46
CA ASN A 83 -1.00 -11.46 15.03
C ASN A 83 -0.91 -12.83 14.34
N TRP A 84 -0.52 -12.88 13.06
CA TRP A 84 -0.40 -14.13 12.31
C TRP A 84 0.92 -14.87 12.58
N ILE A 85 2.01 -14.13 12.77
CA ILE A 85 3.35 -14.70 12.98
C ILE A 85 3.59 -14.82 14.48
N GLN A 86 3.47 -16.04 15.00
CA GLN A 86 3.72 -16.38 16.40
C GLN A 86 4.98 -17.24 16.57
N SER A 87 5.47 -17.86 15.49
CA SER A 87 6.63 -18.74 15.47
C SER A 87 7.37 -18.67 14.13
N TYR A 88 8.61 -19.15 14.11
CA TYR A 88 9.37 -19.35 12.86
C TYR A 88 8.66 -20.28 11.88
N ARG A 89 7.75 -21.14 12.36
CA ARG A 89 6.95 -22.06 11.53
C ARG A 89 5.89 -21.36 10.69
N ASP A 90 5.54 -20.13 11.03
CA ASP A 90 4.59 -19.32 10.27
C ASP A 90 5.28 -18.57 9.10
N LEU A 91 6.60 -18.76 8.95
CA LEU A 91 7.42 -18.15 7.91
C LEU A 91 7.86 -19.20 6.86
N PRO A 92 8.04 -18.78 5.59
CA PRO A 92 7.78 -17.44 5.08
C PRO A 92 6.29 -17.17 4.88
N LEU A 93 5.89 -15.94 5.13
CA LEU A 93 4.54 -15.47 4.83
C LEU A 93 4.60 -14.62 3.56
N LEU A 94 3.97 -15.09 2.48
CA LEU A 94 4.02 -14.47 1.15
C LEU A 94 2.61 -14.02 0.74
N ILE A 95 2.26 -12.76 1.02
CA ILE A 95 0.94 -12.23 0.68
C ILE A 95 1.04 -11.17 -0.41
N ASN A 96 0.09 -11.24 -1.32
CA ASN A 96 -0.13 -10.27 -2.37
C ASN A 96 -1.52 -9.67 -2.24
N GLN A 97 -1.70 -8.39 -2.59
CA GLN A 97 -3.03 -7.82 -2.77
C GLN A 97 -3.12 -6.99 -4.05
N TRP A 98 -4.27 -7.13 -4.73
CA TRP A 98 -4.68 -6.28 -5.85
C TRP A 98 -5.70 -5.27 -5.34
N ALA A 99 -5.39 -3.99 -5.49
CA ALA A 99 -6.10 -2.94 -4.77
C ALA A 99 -5.99 -1.59 -5.49
N ASN A 100 -6.94 -0.69 -5.23
CA ASN A 100 -6.76 0.74 -5.46
C ASN A 100 -6.00 1.38 -4.29
N VAL A 101 -5.19 2.38 -4.58
CA VAL A 101 -4.60 3.28 -3.58
C VAL A 101 -4.86 4.73 -3.94
N VAL A 102 -4.84 5.59 -2.93
CA VAL A 102 -5.09 7.03 -3.11
C VAL A 102 -3.88 7.83 -2.62
N ARG A 103 -3.25 8.55 -3.55
CA ARG A 103 -2.19 9.53 -3.28
C ARG A 103 -2.59 10.84 -3.94
N TRP A 104 -2.87 11.86 -3.15
CA TRP A 104 -3.49 13.11 -3.58
C TRP A 104 -2.54 13.95 -4.46
N GLU A 105 -2.46 13.57 -5.73
CA GLU A 105 -1.60 14.17 -6.75
C GLU A 105 -2.21 15.46 -7.31
N MET A 106 -1.47 16.57 -7.16
CA MET A 106 -1.90 17.89 -7.64
C MET A 106 -1.74 18.05 -9.16
N ARG A 107 -0.87 17.26 -9.81
CA ARG A 107 -0.58 17.34 -11.24
C ARG A 107 -0.66 15.96 -11.88
N THR A 108 -1.85 15.60 -12.33
CA THR A 108 -2.13 14.30 -12.93
C THR A 108 -1.64 14.18 -14.37
N ARG A 109 -1.21 12.98 -14.74
CA ARG A 109 -0.88 12.54 -16.10
C ARG A 109 -1.40 11.12 -16.25
N LEU A 110 -2.38 10.92 -17.13
CA LEU A 110 -3.09 9.65 -17.28
C LEU A 110 -2.12 8.45 -17.36
N PHE A 111 -2.46 7.39 -16.63
CA PHE A 111 -1.68 6.16 -16.38
C PHE A 111 -0.36 6.32 -15.62
N LEU A 112 0.31 7.47 -15.72
CA LEU A 112 1.62 7.68 -15.11
C LEU A 112 1.54 8.24 -13.69
N ARG A 113 0.60 9.16 -13.44
CA ARG A 113 0.37 9.85 -12.16
C ARG A 113 -1.10 10.22 -12.02
N THR A 114 -1.83 9.54 -11.15
CA THR A 114 -3.25 9.82 -10.87
C THR A 114 -3.50 9.81 -9.37
N ALA A 115 -4.57 10.49 -8.92
CA ALA A 115 -4.90 10.57 -7.50
C ALA A 115 -5.34 9.21 -6.93
N GLU A 116 -6.05 8.43 -7.74
CA GLU A 116 -6.36 7.02 -7.49
C GLU A 116 -5.72 6.19 -8.60
N PHE A 117 -5.12 5.05 -8.26
CA PHE A 117 -4.64 4.08 -9.22
C PHE A 117 -4.77 2.66 -8.69
N LEU A 118 -4.98 1.72 -9.62
CA LEU A 118 -4.94 0.30 -9.32
C LEU A 118 -3.49 -0.17 -9.32
N TRP A 119 -3.14 -0.99 -8.34
CA TRP A 119 -1.84 -1.62 -8.27
C TRP A 119 -1.92 -2.99 -7.63
N GLN A 120 -0.76 -3.64 -7.63
CA GLN A 120 -0.48 -4.78 -6.80
C GLN A 120 0.62 -4.41 -5.81
N GLU A 121 0.46 -4.84 -4.56
CA GLU A 121 1.48 -4.72 -3.53
C GLU A 121 1.68 -6.07 -2.84
N GLY A 122 2.93 -6.55 -2.85
CA GLY A 122 3.38 -7.76 -2.17
C GLY A 122 4.04 -7.41 -0.85
N HIS A 123 3.65 -8.10 0.22
CA HIS A 123 4.21 -7.91 1.55
C HIS A 123 4.63 -9.27 2.09
N THR A 124 5.92 -9.45 2.31
CA THR A 124 6.50 -10.75 2.68
C THR A 124 7.23 -10.66 4.00
N ALA A 125 7.12 -11.69 4.84
CA ALA A 125 7.91 -11.83 6.06
C ALA A 125 8.76 -13.11 6.00
N HIS A 126 10.03 -12.99 6.40
CA HIS A 126 11.05 -14.03 6.25
C HIS A 126 11.82 -14.22 7.55
N ALA A 127 12.35 -15.43 7.77
CA ALA A 127 13.11 -15.73 8.98
C ALA A 127 14.52 -15.14 8.91
N THR A 128 15.08 -15.04 7.71
CA THR A 128 16.44 -14.53 7.49
C THR A 128 16.50 -13.39 6.48
N LYS A 129 17.53 -12.55 6.61
CA LYS A 129 17.83 -11.50 5.64
C LYS A 129 18.13 -12.06 4.24
N ALA A 130 18.76 -13.23 4.16
CA ALA A 130 19.11 -13.86 2.90
C ALA A 130 17.85 -14.24 2.10
N GLU A 131 16.86 -14.83 2.78
CA GLU A 131 15.54 -15.12 2.19
C GLU A 131 14.83 -13.85 1.71
N ALA A 132 14.84 -12.78 2.51
CA ALA A 132 14.21 -11.51 2.12
C ALA A 132 14.87 -10.86 0.88
N ILE A 133 16.20 -10.98 0.74
CA ILE A 133 16.93 -10.50 -0.44
C ILE A 133 16.58 -11.37 -1.66
N GLN A 134 16.58 -12.68 -1.49
CA GLN A 134 16.23 -13.62 -2.57
C GLN A 134 14.79 -13.37 -3.08
N GLU A 135 13.85 -13.12 -2.18
CA GLU A 135 12.47 -12.75 -2.53
C GLU A 135 12.43 -11.46 -3.35
N THR A 136 13.18 -10.44 -2.91
CA THR A 136 13.27 -9.16 -3.62
C THR A 136 13.80 -9.32 -5.04
N GLU A 137 14.87 -10.10 -5.21
CA GLU A 137 15.46 -10.40 -6.53
C GLU A 137 14.51 -11.22 -7.41
N THR A 138 13.81 -12.18 -6.82
CA THR A 138 12.80 -12.99 -7.51
C THR A 138 11.67 -12.10 -8.06
N MET A 139 11.13 -11.20 -7.23
CA MET A 139 10.06 -10.28 -7.66
C MET A 139 10.54 -9.28 -8.71
N LEU A 140 11.77 -8.76 -8.59
CA LEU A 140 12.36 -7.92 -9.64
C LEU A 140 12.41 -8.66 -10.99
N GLY A 141 12.79 -9.94 -10.98
CA GLY A 141 12.77 -10.80 -12.16
C GLY A 141 11.36 -11.01 -12.71
N VAL A 142 10.36 -11.28 -11.85
CA VAL A 142 8.95 -11.43 -12.26
C VAL A 142 8.42 -10.16 -12.92
N TYR A 143 8.68 -8.98 -12.34
CA TYR A 143 8.27 -7.70 -12.93
C TYR A 143 8.94 -7.45 -14.28
N ALA A 144 10.25 -7.69 -14.38
CA ALA A 144 10.99 -7.51 -15.63
C ALA A 144 10.49 -8.45 -16.72
N LYS A 145 10.31 -9.73 -16.40
CA LYS A 145 9.75 -10.73 -17.31
C LYS A 145 8.36 -10.33 -17.80
N PHE A 146 7.49 -9.86 -16.90
CA PHE A 146 6.16 -9.39 -17.30
C PHE A 146 6.24 -8.18 -18.24
N ALA A 147 7.09 -7.19 -17.94
CA ALA A 147 7.28 -6.03 -18.78
C ALA A 147 7.81 -6.39 -20.18
N GLU A 148 8.82 -7.26 -20.25
CA GLU A 148 9.48 -7.61 -21.51
C GLU A 148 8.67 -8.59 -22.36
N GLU A 149 8.12 -9.65 -21.77
CA GLU A 149 7.46 -10.71 -22.54
C GLU A 149 5.96 -10.43 -22.79
N TRP A 150 5.24 -9.80 -21.84
CA TRP A 150 3.80 -9.51 -22.02
C TRP A 150 3.54 -8.09 -22.53
N MET A 151 4.37 -7.12 -22.15
CA MET A 151 4.17 -5.72 -22.58
C MET A 151 5.12 -5.27 -23.69
N ALA A 152 6.05 -6.15 -24.14
CA ALA A 152 7.07 -5.83 -25.14
C ALA A 152 7.88 -4.56 -24.80
N MET A 153 8.10 -4.33 -23.50
CA MET A 153 8.73 -3.12 -22.97
C MET A 153 10.08 -3.48 -22.34
N PRO A 154 11.21 -3.10 -22.97
CA PRO A 154 12.53 -3.37 -22.42
C PRO A 154 12.73 -2.57 -21.12
N VAL A 155 13.29 -3.21 -20.10
CA VAL A 155 13.54 -2.58 -18.80
C VAL A 155 14.98 -2.77 -18.34
N VAL A 156 15.48 -1.84 -17.54
CA VAL A 156 16.81 -1.97 -16.89
C VAL A 156 16.58 -2.31 -15.43
N GLN A 157 17.02 -3.49 -15.02
CA GLN A 157 17.01 -3.89 -13.62
C GLN A 157 18.17 -3.20 -12.89
N ALA A 158 17.86 -2.48 -11.81
CA ALA A 158 18.85 -1.74 -11.02
C ALA A 158 18.41 -1.63 -9.56
N THR A 159 19.36 -1.35 -8.68
CA THR A 159 19.09 -0.94 -7.30
C THR A 159 19.00 0.58 -7.20
N ASN A 160 18.12 1.06 -6.31
CA ASN A 160 18.02 2.49 -6.05
C ASN A 160 19.30 3.00 -5.35
N ARG A 161 19.70 4.22 -5.67
CA ARG A 161 20.76 4.90 -4.91
C ARG A 161 20.30 5.10 -3.46
N PRO A 162 21.21 5.16 -2.46
CA PRO A 162 20.85 5.31 -1.05
C PRO A 162 19.86 6.46 -0.76
N MET A 163 19.96 7.58 -1.48
CA MET A 163 19.09 8.76 -1.32
C MET A 163 17.68 8.58 -1.91
N SER A 164 17.47 7.54 -2.71
CA SER A 164 16.20 7.19 -3.38
C SER A 164 15.59 5.89 -2.86
N VAL A 165 16.13 5.33 -1.77
CA VAL A 165 15.54 4.17 -1.10
C VAL A 165 14.28 4.61 -0.35
N LEU A 166 13.24 3.79 -0.38
CA LEU A 166 12.01 4.05 0.36
C LEU A 166 12.32 4.22 1.86
N PRO A 167 11.62 5.13 2.57
CA PRO A 167 11.76 5.24 4.02
C PRO A 167 11.44 3.88 4.63
N VAL A 168 12.43 3.24 5.27
CA VAL A 168 12.24 1.93 5.89
C VAL A 168 11.57 2.18 7.25
N PRO A 169 10.33 1.73 7.48
CA PRO A 169 9.63 1.94 8.75
C PRO A 169 10.31 1.20 9.91
N TRP A 170 11.01 0.10 9.60
CA TRP A 170 11.66 -0.75 10.59
C TRP A 170 13.18 -0.75 10.40
N LYS A 171 13.88 0.00 11.25
CA LYS A 171 15.22 -0.39 11.67
C LYS A 171 15.08 -1.28 12.92
N PRO A 172 15.79 -2.42 13.00
CA PRO A 172 15.80 -3.24 14.20
C PRO A 172 16.28 -2.44 15.42
#